data_AF-A0A6G0WSU2-F1
#
_entry.id   AF-A0A6G0WSU2-F1
#
_cell.length_a   1.000
_cell.length_b   1.000
_cell.length_c   1.000
_cell.angle_alpha   90.00
_cell.angle_beta   90.00
_cell.angle_gamma   90.00
#
_symmetry.space_group_name_H-M   'P 1'
#
loop_
_entity.id
_entity.type
_entity.pdbx_description
1 polymer ?
#
loop_
_entity_poly.entity_id
_entity_poly.type
_entity_poly.pdbx_seq_one_letter_code
_entity_poly.pdbx_strand_id
1 'polypeptide(L)'
;MRTLALLALLQTCFTAGQSCSGGFDGTVGSASWLNYINCGKKTSPSSNKQWAVQCGSTQPNNNGGPNAGPYSFPEDLDTGYGPAMTKDQVYAILSLVWAAENGGGNFNGIVPWWKAYSYIQNIGDGRGYTTNIVGYCTGTGDDVVFLRNLQKLEPCNPLVQYIPDVQALSDRGSDDLTGLDGYALKVVNQGGGPTGSGSINPNYIKATWTTLASQSDGGYWGMAMQASRKYNLALPISKGQLYDIALNNGNVDTIIKKVTVRAPTAAEAGGAQEVAWLAALQKEWIKYITDPSHNLNGGQNDRGVMWQHLLDPTSTAKNSEGQLGATNTKPLLQLELPMTVHIYGGALTIQPGGGSKPSPTTTPVVRPTSAPTPSRNPASNSPTTAPSKAPTTKPTTAPSKPSCGSCTNCYYAPTAACFVGWTKDQCDAVSAYTWCG
;
A
#
# COMPACT_ATOMS: atom_id res chain seq x y z
N MET A 1 2.71 19.53 -1.50
CA MET A 1 2.31 18.17 -1.89
C MET A 1 2.52 17.22 -0.74
N ARG A 2 1.60 16.26 -0.58
CA ARG A 2 1.66 15.21 0.45
C ARG A 2 2.57 14.11 -0.09
N THR A 3 3.83 14.09 0.35
CA THR A 3 4.75 12.99 0.04
C THR A 3 5.06 12.26 1.33
N LEU A 4 4.84 10.95 1.35
CA LEU A 4 5.45 10.04 2.32
C LEU A 4 6.93 9.89 1.94
N ALA A 5 7.74 10.93 2.13
CA ALA A 5 9.14 10.88 1.73
C ALA A 5 9.95 10.02 2.71
N LEU A 6 10.08 8.73 2.42
CA LEU A 6 11.20 7.93 2.90
C LEU A 6 12.27 7.89 1.79
N LEU A 7 13.41 8.52 2.09
CA LEU A 7 14.68 8.59 1.34
C LEU A 7 14.70 9.39 0.03
N ALA A 8 15.33 10.57 0.10
CA ALA A 8 16.24 11.04 -0.94
C ALA A 8 17.56 11.50 -0.28
N LEU A 9 18.67 10.91 -0.70
CA LEU A 9 20.03 11.36 -0.36
C LEU A 9 20.25 12.78 -0.88
N LEU A 10 20.81 13.67 -0.04
CA LEU A 10 21.91 14.57 -0.42
C LEU A 10 22.48 15.30 0.80
N GLN A 11 23.80 15.23 0.93
CA GLN A 11 24.64 15.85 1.96
C GLN A 11 24.55 17.38 1.93
N THR A 12 24.40 18.00 3.10
CA THR A 12 25.10 19.25 3.47
C THR A 12 25.34 19.30 4.98
N CYS A 13 26.42 19.98 5.38
CA CYS A 13 27.11 19.92 6.67
C CYS A 13 26.24 20.02 7.95
N PHE A 14 26.47 19.09 8.88
CA PHE A 14 25.82 19.05 10.20
C PHE A 14 26.58 19.84 11.26
N THR A 15 25.85 20.68 11.99
CA THR A 15 26.13 20.98 13.40
C THR A 15 25.31 20.02 14.28
N ALA A 16 25.81 19.73 15.48
CA ALA A 16 25.28 18.67 16.35
C ALA A 16 23.79 18.88 16.73
N GLY A 17 22.93 18.00 16.22
CA GLY A 17 21.50 17.91 16.50
C GLY A 17 20.87 17.05 15.43
N GLN A 18 20.52 15.80 15.74
CA GLN A 18 20.01 14.84 14.76
C GLN A 18 18.70 15.39 14.17
N SER A 19 18.73 15.85 12.92
CA SER A 19 17.53 16.23 12.21
C SER A 19 16.69 14.97 11.94
N CYS A 20 15.36 15.06 11.98
CA CYS A 20 14.47 13.95 11.59
C CYS A 20 14.53 13.61 10.09
N SER A 21 15.46 14.23 9.36
CA SER A 21 15.74 13.97 7.96
C SER A 21 16.80 12.87 7.84
N GLY A 22 16.37 11.63 7.59
CA GLY A 22 17.26 10.49 7.40
C GLY A 22 16.59 9.18 7.80
N GLY A 23 17.19 8.04 7.46
CA GLY A 23 16.71 6.73 7.93
C GLY A 23 16.94 6.54 9.43
N PHE A 24 16.02 5.83 10.10
CA PHE A 24 16.20 5.42 11.50
C PHE A 24 16.65 3.95 11.56
N ASP A 25 17.84 3.73 12.11
CA ASP A 25 18.41 2.40 12.33
C ASP A 25 18.32 2.05 13.82
N GLY A 26 17.12 1.70 14.27
CA GLY A 26 16.86 1.35 15.67
C GLY A 26 15.53 0.65 15.88
N THR A 27 15.21 0.37 17.14
CA THR A 27 13.99 -0.39 17.50
C THR A 27 12.78 0.53 17.56
N VAL A 28 11.77 0.27 16.70
CA VAL A 28 10.46 0.93 16.77
C VAL A 28 9.85 0.75 18.17
N GLY A 29 9.33 1.85 18.74
CA GLY A 29 8.77 1.89 20.10
C GLY A 29 9.77 2.23 21.21
N SER A 30 11.07 2.29 20.92
CA SER A 30 12.10 2.76 21.87
C SER A 30 12.05 4.28 22.10
N ALA A 31 12.72 4.75 23.15
CA ALA A 31 12.86 6.19 23.42
C ALA A 31 13.61 6.94 22.31
N SER A 32 14.65 6.32 21.71
CA SER A 32 15.37 6.90 20.58
C SER A 32 14.51 6.99 19.32
N TRP A 33 13.66 5.98 19.09
CA TRP A 33 12.66 6.04 18.02
C TRP A 33 11.68 7.19 18.22
N LEU A 34 11.12 7.35 19.43
CA LEU A 34 10.22 8.47 19.76
C LEU A 34 10.92 9.83 19.53
N ASN A 35 12.16 9.98 19.99
CA ASN A 35 12.92 11.21 19.75
C ASN A 35 13.11 11.50 18.25
N TYR A 36 13.40 10.47 17.45
CA TYR A 36 13.54 10.58 16.00
C TYR A 36 12.22 10.98 15.34
N ILE A 37 11.13 10.24 15.60
CA ILE A 37 9.85 10.48 14.90
C ILE A 37 9.16 11.77 15.34
N ASN A 38 9.49 12.31 16.52
CA ASN A 38 8.91 13.56 17.00
C ASN A 38 9.57 14.79 16.36
N CYS A 39 10.70 14.62 15.68
CA CYS A 39 11.44 15.72 15.05
C CYS A 39 11.69 16.91 15.99
N GLY A 40 12.12 16.63 17.23
CA GLY A 40 12.38 17.65 18.24
C GLY A 40 11.14 18.31 18.85
N LYS A 41 9.93 18.01 18.38
CA LYS A 41 8.69 18.46 19.02
C LYS A 41 8.45 17.68 20.31
N LYS A 42 7.91 18.37 21.30
CA LYS A 42 7.49 17.75 22.57
C LYS A 42 6.04 17.30 22.47
N THR A 43 5.76 16.13 23.01
CA THR A 43 4.41 15.65 23.25
C THR A 43 3.93 16.10 24.64
N SER A 44 2.63 16.03 24.88
CA SER A 44 2.06 16.19 26.22
C SER A 44 0.82 15.31 26.42
N PRO A 45 0.36 15.07 27.66
CA PRO A 45 -0.80 14.22 27.90
C PRO A 45 -2.06 14.78 27.25
N SER A 46 -2.87 13.89 26.65
CA SER A 46 -4.16 14.26 26.05
C SER A 46 -5.03 15.06 27.02
N SER A 47 -5.69 16.08 26.49
CA SER A 47 -6.67 16.89 27.24
C SER A 47 -7.96 16.12 27.54
N ASN A 48 -8.23 15.03 26.82
CA ASN A 48 -9.45 14.23 26.94
C ASN A 48 -9.44 13.31 28.16
N LYS A 49 -9.70 13.88 29.34
CA LYS A 49 -9.82 13.09 30.59
C LYS A 49 -11.08 12.24 30.63
N GLN A 50 -12.09 12.55 29.82
CA GLN A 50 -13.37 11.86 29.81
C GLN A 50 -13.30 10.47 29.16
N TRP A 51 -12.43 10.28 28.17
CA TRP A 51 -12.29 8.98 27.52
C TRP A 51 -11.89 7.87 28.50
N ALA A 52 -10.96 8.15 29.43
CA ALA A 52 -10.55 7.18 30.44
C ALA A 52 -11.68 6.82 31.41
N VAL A 53 -12.55 7.79 31.72
CA VAL A 53 -13.75 7.57 32.56
C VAL A 53 -14.77 6.70 31.82
N GLN A 54 -14.97 6.94 30.53
CA GLN A 54 -15.99 6.24 29.72
C GLN A 54 -15.58 4.81 29.35
N CYS A 55 -14.31 4.60 29.03
CA CYS A 55 -13.82 3.33 28.49
C CYS A 55 -13.09 2.46 29.51
N GLY A 56 -12.82 2.99 30.71
CA GLY A 56 -12.07 2.30 31.75
C GLY A 56 -10.62 1.99 31.37
N SER A 57 -9.92 1.25 32.23
CA SER A 57 -8.55 0.76 31.95
C SER A 57 -8.54 -0.47 31.03
N THR A 58 -9.66 -1.18 30.91
CA THR A 58 -9.85 -2.32 30.00
C THR A 58 -10.07 -1.83 28.57
N GLN A 59 -8.97 -1.68 27.86
CA GLN A 59 -8.95 -1.40 26.43
C GLN A 59 -9.42 -2.61 25.63
N PRO A 60 -10.06 -2.42 24.46
CA PRO A 60 -10.30 -3.50 23.53
C PRO A 60 -9.00 -4.27 23.25
N ASN A 61 -9.07 -5.59 23.30
CA ASN A 61 -7.91 -6.43 23.02
C ASN A 61 -7.58 -6.33 21.52
N ASN A 62 -6.45 -5.69 21.19
CA ASN A 62 -5.95 -5.58 19.81
C ASN A 62 -5.34 -6.90 19.29
N ASN A 63 -5.25 -7.93 20.13
CA ASN A 63 -4.65 -9.21 19.79
C ASN A 63 -5.73 -10.18 19.29
N GLY A 64 -5.67 -10.50 17.99
CA GLY A 64 -6.54 -11.48 17.35
C GLY A 64 -6.99 -11.11 15.93
N GLY A 65 -6.61 -9.93 15.44
CA GLY A 65 -6.81 -9.57 14.04
C GLY A 65 -5.96 -10.43 13.09
N PRO A 66 -6.31 -10.48 11.80
CA PRO A 66 -5.45 -11.11 10.80
C PRO A 66 -4.09 -10.40 10.76
N ASN A 67 -3.06 -11.09 10.30
CA ASN A 67 -1.79 -10.43 10.00
C ASN A 67 -1.95 -9.52 8.78
N ALA A 68 -1.37 -8.33 8.83
CA ALA A 68 -1.37 -7.42 7.69
C ALA A 68 -0.58 -8.01 6.50
N GLY A 69 -1.10 -7.85 5.30
CA GLY A 69 -0.57 -8.46 4.07
C GLY A 69 -1.12 -7.81 2.79
N PRO A 70 -0.78 -8.36 1.61
CA PRO A 70 -1.06 -7.77 0.30
C PRO A 70 -2.53 -7.40 0.05
N TYR A 71 -3.46 -8.14 0.66
CA TYR A 71 -4.90 -7.96 0.51
C TYR A 71 -5.57 -7.44 1.78
N SER A 72 -4.83 -6.76 2.67
CA SER A 72 -5.37 -6.12 3.88
C SER A 72 -6.15 -4.84 3.57
N PHE A 73 -7.14 -4.94 2.69
CA PHE A 73 -8.07 -3.89 2.32
C PHE A 73 -9.49 -4.49 2.16
N PRO A 74 -10.57 -3.71 2.30
CA PRO A 74 -11.93 -4.20 2.14
C PRO A 74 -12.20 -4.80 0.75
N GLU A 75 -13.08 -5.80 0.65
CA GLU A 75 -13.39 -6.44 -0.63
C GLU A 75 -14.19 -5.51 -1.56
N ASP A 76 -15.09 -4.69 -1.01
CA ASP A 76 -16.00 -3.82 -1.77
C ASP A 76 -15.48 -2.39 -1.93
N LEU A 77 -14.20 -2.22 -2.33
CA LEU A 77 -13.59 -0.90 -2.49
C LEU A 77 -13.92 -0.21 -3.81
N ASP A 78 -14.06 -0.97 -4.89
CA ASP A 78 -14.34 -0.41 -6.20
C ASP A 78 -15.82 -0.04 -6.31
N THR A 79 -16.11 1.21 -6.03
CA THR A 79 -17.43 1.82 -6.25
C THR A 79 -17.50 2.57 -7.58
N GLY A 80 -16.44 2.48 -8.42
CA GLY A 80 -16.33 3.19 -9.69
C GLY A 80 -17.30 2.72 -10.76
N TYR A 81 -17.16 3.27 -11.97
CA TYR A 81 -17.94 2.83 -13.13
C TYR A 81 -17.46 1.47 -13.65
N GLY A 82 -18.37 0.69 -14.25
CA GLY A 82 -18.04 -0.57 -14.90
C GLY A 82 -17.87 -1.75 -13.92
N PRO A 83 -17.28 -2.87 -14.40
CA PRO A 83 -17.01 -4.02 -13.56
C PRO A 83 -16.12 -3.67 -12.36
N ALA A 84 -16.39 -4.32 -11.22
CA ALA A 84 -15.57 -4.17 -10.03
C ALA A 84 -14.16 -4.76 -10.26
N MET A 85 -13.15 -4.03 -9.82
CA MET A 85 -11.75 -4.47 -9.83
C MET A 85 -11.56 -5.73 -8.98
N THR A 86 -10.68 -6.62 -9.45
CA THR A 86 -10.22 -7.76 -8.65
C THR A 86 -9.29 -7.31 -7.53
N LYS A 87 -9.07 -8.17 -6.52
CA LYS A 87 -8.09 -7.89 -5.45
C LYS A 87 -6.68 -7.66 -6.00
N ASP A 88 -6.28 -8.37 -7.05
CA ASP A 88 -4.97 -8.17 -7.69
C ASP A 88 -4.87 -6.82 -8.39
N GLN A 89 -5.95 -6.31 -8.98
CA GLN A 89 -5.98 -4.99 -9.59
C GLN A 89 -5.88 -3.87 -8.55
N VAL A 90 -6.60 -4.00 -7.42
CA VAL A 90 -6.46 -3.06 -6.30
C VAL A 90 -5.04 -3.12 -5.71
N TYR A 91 -4.50 -4.32 -5.52
CA TYR A 91 -3.13 -4.51 -5.05
C TYR A 91 -2.09 -3.91 -6.01
N ALA A 92 -2.27 -4.06 -7.33
CA ALA A 92 -1.40 -3.44 -8.33
C ALA A 92 -1.40 -1.91 -8.21
N ILE A 93 -2.58 -1.28 -8.05
CA ILE A 93 -2.69 0.17 -7.84
C ILE A 93 -1.92 0.60 -6.58
N LEU A 94 -2.13 -0.09 -5.45
CA LEU A 94 -1.46 0.23 -4.19
C LEU A 94 0.05 0.02 -4.28
N SER A 95 0.49 -0.98 -5.05
CA SER A 95 1.91 -1.26 -5.28
C SER A 95 2.58 -0.19 -6.14
N LEU A 96 1.90 0.30 -7.18
CA LEU A 96 2.38 1.38 -8.04
C LEU A 96 2.46 2.70 -7.27
N VAL A 97 1.45 3.02 -6.48
CA VAL A 97 1.45 4.20 -5.60
C VAL A 97 2.53 4.08 -4.54
N TRP A 98 2.70 2.90 -3.91
CA TRP A 98 3.80 2.68 -2.98
C TRP A 98 5.15 2.98 -3.61
N ALA A 99 5.39 2.48 -4.82
CA ALA A 99 6.62 2.74 -5.55
C ALA A 99 6.84 4.24 -5.80
N ALA A 100 5.78 4.96 -6.14
CA ALA A 100 5.81 6.41 -6.38
C ALA A 100 5.94 7.27 -5.12
N GLU A 101 5.53 6.77 -3.97
CA GLU A 101 5.64 7.49 -2.70
C GLU A 101 6.93 7.16 -1.93
N ASN A 102 7.36 5.89 -1.96
CA ASN A 102 8.41 5.36 -1.09
C ASN A 102 9.62 4.80 -1.86
N GLY A 103 9.59 4.88 -3.19
CA GLY A 103 10.63 4.34 -4.06
C GLY A 103 10.52 2.85 -4.38
N GLY A 104 11.33 2.42 -5.36
CA GLY A 104 11.46 1.02 -5.76
C GLY A 104 12.54 0.31 -4.96
N GLY A 105 12.15 -0.61 -4.07
CA GLY A 105 13.07 -1.53 -3.39
C GLY A 105 13.03 -2.94 -3.99
N ASN A 106 14.07 -3.75 -3.73
CA ASN A 106 14.01 -5.17 -4.06
C ASN A 106 13.12 -5.90 -3.03
N PHE A 107 11.82 -5.98 -3.31
CA PHE A 107 10.84 -6.62 -2.43
C PHE A 107 10.58 -8.09 -2.77
N ASN A 108 11.48 -8.76 -3.51
CA ASN A 108 11.28 -10.13 -4.01
C ASN A 108 9.92 -10.32 -4.70
N GLY A 109 9.41 -9.28 -5.37
CA GLY A 109 8.14 -9.31 -6.07
C GLY A 109 6.91 -8.83 -5.28
N ILE A 110 6.94 -8.82 -3.95
CA ILE A 110 5.76 -8.50 -3.13
C ILE A 110 5.93 -7.12 -2.49
N VAL A 111 5.20 -6.13 -3.01
CA VAL A 111 5.31 -4.74 -2.56
C VAL A 111 4.59 -4.57 -1.22
N PRO A 112 5.30 -4.16 -0.16
CA PRO A 112 4.81 -4.24 1.21
C PRO A 112 3.95 -3.03 1.62
N TRP A 113 3.02 -2.61 0.75
CA TRP A 113 2.25 -1.37 0.94
C TRP A 113 1.51 -1.31 2.28
N TRP A 114 1.06 -2.46 2.77
CA TRP A 114 0.32 -2.59 4.03
C TRP A 114 1.18 -2.24 5.25
N LYS A 115 2.52 -2.28 5.16
CA LYS A 115 3.39 -1.90 6.27
C LYS A 115 3.23 -0.43 6.67
N ALA A 116 2.69 0.41 5.77
CA ALA A 116 2.40 1.80 6.11
C ALA A 116 1.19 1.98 7.05
N TYR A 117 0.40 0.94 7.37
CA TYR A 117 -0.64 1.07 8.40
C TYR A 117 -0.08 1.50 9.75
N SER A 118 1.09 0.98 10.13
CA SER A 118 1.81 1.33 11.35
C SER A 118 2.73 2.55 11.21
N TYR A 119 2.82 3.15 10.02
CA TYR A 119 3.69 4.31 9.80
C TYR A 119 3.20 5.51 10.62
N ILE A 120 4.14 6.16 11.30
CA ILE A 120 3.92 7.46 11.94
C ILE A 120 5.25 8.20 12.09
N GLN A 121 5.28 9.45 11.64
CA GLN A 121 6.44 10.34 11.82
C GLN A 121 6.05 11.80 11.61
N ASN A 122 6.58 12.70 12.44
CA ASN A 122 6.66 14.10 12.06
C ASN A 122 7.89 14.26 11.16
N ILE A 123 7.64 14.50 9.88
CA ILE A 123 8.71 14.60 8.87
C ILE A 123 9.26 16.02 8.71
N GLY A 124 8.89 16.93 9.61
CA GLY A 124 9.42 18.30 9.63
C GLY A 124 8.85 19.21 8.53
N ASP A 125 7.70 18.85 7.95
CA ASP A 125 7.08 19.56 6.83
C ASP A 125 5.90 20.47 7.24
N GLY A 126 5.77 20.73 8.54
CA GLY A 126 4.75 21.62 9.10
C GLY A 126 3.36 21.01 9.23
N ARG A 127 3.20 19.67 9.13
CA ARG A 127 1.87 19.01 9.21
C ARG A 127 1.64 18.20 10.49
N GLY A 128 2.62 18.17 11.38
CA GLY A 128 2.61 17.35 12.59
C GLY A 128 2.96 15.89 12.27
N TYR A 129 2.34 14.93 12.95
CA TYR A 129 2.53 13.52 12.58
C TYR A 129 1.82 13.24 11.25
N THR A 130 2.55 12.62 10.33
CA THR A 130 2.04 11.94 9.13
C THR A 130 1.93 10.45 9.44
N THR A 131 0.77 9.84 9.21
CA THR A 131 0.48 8.45 9.58
C THR A 131 -0.31 7.68 8.52
N ASN A 132 -0.35 6.35 8.63
CA ASN A 132 -1.19 5.46 7.83
C ASN A 132 -0.77 5.39 6.35
N ILE A 133 -1.46 4.57 5.55
CA ILE A 133 -1.08 4.19 4.18
C ILE A 133 -1.08 5.33 3.14
N VAL A 134 -1.64 6.49 3.49
CA VAL A 134 -1.75 7.68 2.61
C VAL A 134 -1.24 8.96 3.27
N GLY A 135 -0.65 8.88 4.46
CA GLY A 135 -0.10 10.04 5.14
C GLY A 135 -1.15 11.01 5.68
N TYR A 136 -2.08 10.50 6.48
CA TYR A 136 -2.98 11.35 7.28
C TYR A 136 -2.18 12.21 8.24
N CYS A 137 -2.51 13.50 8.33
CA CYS A 137 -1.72 14.42 9.13
C CYS A 137 -2.52 15.03 10.29
N THR A 138 -1.93 15.05 11.49
CA THR A 138 -2.58 15.62 12.68
C THR A 138 -2.90 17.11 12.54
N GLY A 139 -2.16 17.83 11.72
CA GLY A 139 -2.34 19.26 11.46
C GLY A 139 -3.19 19.61 10.24
N THR A 140 -3.75 18.63 9.49
CA THR A 140 -4.40 18.92 8.19
C THR A 140 -5.83 18.41 8.01
N GLY A 141 -6.48 17.95 9.09
CA GLY A 141 -7.92 17.62 9.10
C GLY A 141 -8.27 16.18 8.76
N ASP A 142 -7.47 15.50 7.95
CA ASP A 142 -7.70 14.13 7.53
C ASP A 142 -7.48 13.09 8.65
N ASP A 143 -6.48 13.28 9.52
CA ASP A 143 -6.28 12.36 10.66
C ASP A 143 -7.46 12.42 11.65
N VAL A 144 -8.05 13.61 11.87
CA VAL A 144 -9.25 13.70 12.73
C VAL A 144 -10.47 13.02 12.09
N VAL A 145 -10.63 13.10 10.76
CA VAL A 145 -11.69 12.35 10.05
C VAL A 145 -11.48 10.84 10.24
N PHE A 146 -10.25 10.36 10.09
CA PHE A 146 -9.89 8.98 10.36
C PHE A 146 -10.24 8.55 11.78
N LEU A 147 -9.82 9.30 12.80
CA LEU A 147 -10.09 9.00 14.20
C LEU A 147 -11.59 9.02 14.53
N ARG A 148 -12.36 9.92 13.92
CA ARG A 148 -13.83 9.96 14.06
C ARG A 148 -14.51 8.75 13.42
N ASN A 149 -14.01 8.29 12.28
CA ASN A 149 -14.50 7.05 11.67
C ASN A 149 -14.14 5.83 12.54
N LEU A 150 -12.95 5.81 13.14
CA LEU A 150 -12.56 4.78 14.10
C LEU A 150 -13.45 4.81 15.35
N GLN A 151 -13.75 6.00 15.89
CA GLN A 151 -14.66 6.17 17.04
C GLN A 151 -16.06 5.59 16.78
N LYS A 152 -16.59 5.71 15.56
CA LYS A 152 -17.89 5.14 15.20
C LYS A 152 -17.89 3.61 15.20
N LEU A 153 -16.76 3.00 14.84
CA LEU A 153 -16.61 1.54 14.75
C LEU A 153 -16.22 0.93 16.10
N GLU A 154 -15.38 1.63 16.86
CA GLU A 154 -14.82 1.19 18.12
C GLU A 154 -14.67 2.39 19.08
N PRO A 155 -15.75 2.81 19.78
CA PRO A 155 -15.75 4.03 20.61
C PRO A 155 -14.67 4.07 21.69
N CYS A 156 -14.25 2.89 22.17
CA CYS A 156 -13.22 2.75 23.19
C CYS A 156 -11.85 2.34 22.63
N ASN A 157 -11.61 2.49 21.33
CA ASN A 157 -10.28 2.33 20.78
C ASN A 157 -9.30 3.32 21.43
N PRO A 158 -8.06 2.91 21.78
CA PRO A 158 -7.08 3.77 22.45
C PRO A 158 -6.70 5.03 21.67
N LEU A 159 -6.91 5.08 20.34
CA LEU A 159 -6.66 6.29 19.55
C LEU A 159 -7.76 7.33 19.69
N VAL A 160 -8.98 6.94 20.09
CA VAL A 160 -10.13 7.85 20.23
C VAL A 160 -9.90 8.90 21.31
N GLN A 161 -9.05 8.62 22.30
CA GLN A 161 -8.72 9.60 23.35
C GLN A 161 -8.14 10.89 22.76
N TYR A 162 -7.38 10.83 21.67
CA TYR A 162 -6.64 11.97 21.11
C TYR A 162 -7.48 12.88 20.22
N ILE A 163 -8.73 12.52 19.93
CA ILE A 163 -9.58 13.26 18.98
C ILE A 163 -9.68 14.76 19.29
N PRO A 164 -9.92 15.22 20.54
CA PRO A 164 -10.00 16.65 20.82
C PRO A 164 -8.69 17.38 20.56
N ASP A 165 -7.56 16.74 20.87
CA ASP A 165 -6.23 17.33 20.69
C ASP A 165 -5.85 17.42 19.21
N VAL A 166 -6.10 16.35 18.44
CA VAL A 166 -5.89 16.33 16.98
C VAL A 166 -6.81 17.32 16.27
N GLN A 167 -8.07 17.43 16.69
CA GLN A 167 -8.98 18.47 16.17
C GLN A 167 -8.40 19.87 16.42
N ALA A 168 -7.95 20.15 17.64
CA ALA A 168 -7.40 21.46 17.99
C ALA A 168 -6.11 21.79 17.21
N LEU A 169 -5.24 20.79 16.95
CA LEU A 169 -4.06 20.95 16.11
C LEU A 169 -4.44 21.25 14.66
N SER A 170 -5.39 20.48 14.11
CA SER A 170 -5.93 20.67 12.77
C SER A 170 -6.57 22.04 12.58
N ASP A 171 -7.41 22.50 13.50
CA ASP A 171 -8.11 23.79 13.41
C ASP A 171 -7.13 24.98 13.35
N ARG A 172 -5.93 24.81 13.92
CA ARG A 172 -4.85 25.81 13.89
C ARG A 172 -3.85 25.59 12.76
N GLY A 173 -3.96 24.51 11.98
CA GLY A 173 -2.93 24.13 11.01
C GLY A 173 -1.55 23.93 11.64
N SER A 174 -1.50 23.31 12.83
CA SER A 174 -0.29 23.25 13.67
C SER A 174 0.46 21.92 13.53
N ASP A 175 1.80 22.02 13.54
CA ASP A 175 2.72 20.88 13.54
C ASP A 175 3.20 20.47 14.94
N ASP A 176 2.61 21.04 15.98
CA ASP A 176 2.89 20.67 17.36
C ASP A 176 2.33 19.29 17.69
N LEU A 177 2.90 18.66 18.73
CA LEU A 177 2.47 17.34 19.20
C LEU A 177 1.81 17.40 20.59
N THR A 178 1.30 18.58 20.96
CA THR A 178 0.59 18.82 22.23
C THR A 178 -0.63 17.90 22.32
N GLY A 179 -0.77 17.20 23.45
CA GLY A 179 -1.85 16.25 23.70
C GLY A 179 -1.60 14.85 23.13
N LEU A 180 -0.49 14.61 22.42
CA LEU A 180 -0.24 13.35 21.70
C LEU A 180 0.71 12.36 22.40
N ASP A 181 0.91 12.47 23.72
CA ASP A 181 1.71 11.49 24.47
C ASP A 181 1.20 10.07 24.25
N GLY A 182 2.09 9.19 23.77
CA GLY A 182 1.78 7.78 23.50
C GLY A 182 0.96 7.51 22.24
N TYR A 183 0.59 8.54 21.47
CA TYR A 183 -0.17 8.40 20.22
C TYR A 183 0.54 7.49 19.21
N ALA A 184 1.83 7.76 18.97
CA ALA A 184 2.63 7.02 18.00
C ALA A 184 2.72 5.51 18.28
N LEU A 185 2.94 5.13 19.54
CA LEU A 185 2.95 3.73 19.95
C LEU A 185 1.59 3.06 19.74
N LYS A 186 0.49 3.78 19.96
CA LYS A 186 -0.86 3.24 19.70
C LYS A 186 -1.11 3.06 18.22
N VAL A 187 -0.70 4.01 17.37
CA VAL A 187 -0.77 3.84 15.90
C VAL A 187 -0.01 2.60 15.46
N VAL A 188 1.24 2.43 15.90
CA VAL A 188 2.06 1.25 15.59
C VAL A 188 1.34 -0.04 16.02
N ASN A 189 0.84 -0.08 17.25
CA ASN A 189 0.16 -1.27 17.79
C ASN A 189 -1.15 -1.59 17.05
N GLN A 190 -1.89 -0.58 16.61
CA GLN A 190 -3.13 -0.77 15.85
C GLN A 190 -2.87 -1.19 14.40
N GLY A 191 -1.76 -0.74 13.81
CA GLY A 191 -1.42 -0.87 12.40
C GLY A 191 -0.52 -2.05 12.03
N GLY A 192 -0.48 -3.14 12.83
CA GLY A 192 0.34 -4.32 12.52
C GLY A 192 1.68 -4.39 13.26
N GLY A 193 1.88 -3.55 14.28
CA GLY A 193 3.03 -3.57 15.17
C GLY A 193 4.32 -3.03 14.55
N PRO A 194 5.47 -3.21 15.22
CA PRO A 194 6.78 -2.67 14.81
C PRO A 194 7.24 -3.03 13.40
N THR A 195 6.76 -4.15 12.85
CA THR A 195 7.11 -4.63 11.50
C THR A 195 6.09 -4.24 10.43
N GLY A 196 4.94 -3.71 10.85
CA GLY A 196 3.77 -3.46 9.99
C GLY A 196 3.17 -4.71 9.35
N SER A 197 3.54 -5.92 9.79
CA SER A 197 3.07 -7.20 9.22
C SER A 197 2.52 -8.17 10.27
N GLY A 198 2.41 -7.73 11.53
CA GLY A 198 1.75 -8.48 12.59
C GLY A 198 0.22 -8.33 12.56
N SER A 199 -0.41 -8.77 13.66
CA SER A 199 -1.85 -8.61 13.89
C SER A 199 -2.26 -7.14 13.77
N ILE A 200 -3.22 -6.86 12.91
CA ILE A 200 -3.75 -5.53 12.65
C ILE A 200 -5.23 -5.46 13.07
N ASN A 201 -5.65 -4.36 13.70
CA ASN A 201 -7.03 -4.20 14.13
C ASN A 201 -7.96 -4.05 12.90
N PRO A 202 -8.97 -4.94 12.71
CA PRO A 202 -9.91 -4.84 11.59
C PRO A 202 -10.68 -3.52 11.52
N ASN A 203 -11.04 -2.94 12.67
CA ASN A 203 -11.72 -1.64 12.74
C ASN A 203 -10.76 -0.49 12.38
N TYR A 204 -9.46 -0.61 12.67
CA TYR A 204 -8.45 0.33 12.20
C TYR A 204 -8.35 0.32 10.67
N ILE A 205 -8.27 -0.87 10.04
CA ILE A 205 -8.34 -1.01 8.57
C ILE A 205 -9.63 -0.40 8.04
N LYS A 206 -10.78 -0.76 8.63
CA LYS A 206 -12.07 -0.26 8.15
C LYS A 206 -12.19 1.26 8.28
N ALA A 207 -11.70 1.85 9.36
CA ALA A 207 -11.68 3.31 9.56
C ALA A 207 -10.77 4.01 8.55
N THR A 208 -9.57 3.44 8.29
CA THR A 208 -8.66 3.92 7.24
C THR A 208 -9.40 3.96 5.91
N TRP A 209 -9.92 2.84 5.44
CA TRP A 209 -10.57 2.77 4.13
C TRP A 209 -11.88 3.52 4.03
N THR A 210 -12.64 3.64 5.12
CA THR A 210 -13.84 4.50 5.16
C THR A 210 -13.46 5.96 4.92
N THR A 211 -12.31 6.38 5.45
CA THR A 211 -11.77 7.73 5.24
C THR A 211 -11.26 7.89 3.81
N LEU A 212 -10.43 6.95 3.31
CA LEU A 212 -9.94 6.96 1.91
C LEU A 212 -11.07 6.95 0.87
N ALA A 213 -12.14 6.19 1.11
CA ALA A 213 -13.25 6.03 0.17
C ALA A 213 -14.31 7.15 0.27
N SER A 214 -14.17 8.06 1.23
CA SER A 214 -15.09 9.18 1.42
C SER A 214 -14.89 10.28 0.35
N GLN A 215 -15.76 11.29 0.35
CA GLN A 215 -15.57 12.53 -0.43
C GLN A 215 -15.11 13.71 0.44
N SER A 216 -14.68 13.45 1.67
CA SER A 216 -14.13 14.45 2.59
C SER A 216 -12.61 14.51 2.50
N ASP A 217 -11.98 15.31 3.35
CA ASP A 217 -10.52 15.31 3.52
C ASP A 217 -10.01 13.89 3.77
N GLY A 218 -8.93 13.54 3.06
CA GLY A 218 -8.37 12.19 3.06
C GLY A 218 -9.07 11.18 2.11
N GLY A 219 -10.13 11.60 1.41
CA GLY A 219 -10.99 10.79 0.53
C GLY A 219 -10.46 10.47 -0.87
N TYR A 220 -9.16 10.24 -1.03
CA TYR A 220 -8.50 10.14 -2.35
C TYR A 220 -9.05 9.03 -3.24
N TRP A 221 -9.32 7.86 -2.66
CA TRP A 221 -9.91 6.74 -3.39
C TRP A 221 -11.35 7.06 -3.79
N GLY A 222 -12.13 7.67 -2.89
CA GLY A 222 -13.49 8.09 -3.14
C GLY A 222 -13.60 9.09 -4.29
N MET A 223 -12.69 10.08 -4.35
CA MET A 223 -12.62 11.04 -5.45
C MET A 223 -12.33 10.36 -6.79
N ALA A 224 -11.40 9.41 -6.82
CA ALA A 224 -11.08 8.64 -8.03
C ALA A 224 -12.27 7.81 -8.52
N MET A 225 -12.95 7.09 -7.61
CA MET A 225 -14.15 6.32 -7.97
C MET A 225 -15.31 7.21 -8.43
N GLN A 226 -15.47 8.40 -7.83
CA GLN A 226 -16.47 9.38 -8.26
C GLN A 226 -16.18 9.90 -9.66
N ALA A 227 -14.92 10.26 -9.94
CA ALA A 227 -14.50 10.68 -11.28
C ALA A 227 -14.74 9.55 -12.29
N SER A 228 -14.40 8.30 -11.93
CA SER A 228 -14.69 7.13 -12.77
C SER A 228 -16.18 7.03 -13.12
N ARG A 229 -17.09 7.15 -12.15
CA ARG A 229 -18.55 7.21 -12.39
C ARG A 229 -18.96 8.37 -13.28
N LYS A 230 -18.44 9.57 -13.02
CA LYS A 230 -18.80 10.80 -13.74
C LYS A 230 -18.41 10.75 -15.23
N TYR A 231 -17.30 10.10 -15.55
CA TYR A 231 -16.72 10.08 -16.91
C TYR A 231 -16.81 8.71 -17.61
N ASN A 232 -17.61 7.78 -17.07
CA ASN A 232 -17.80 6.40 -17.58
C ASN A 232 -16.49 5.62 -17.75
N LEU A 233 -15.57 5.74 -16.80
CA LEU A 233 -14.23 5.14 -16.88
C LEU A 233 -14.23 3.76 -16.24
N ALA A 234 -14.27 2.71 -17.05
CA ALA A 234 -14.39 1.33 -16.59
C ALA A 234 -13.05 0.64 -16.35
N LEU A 235 -11.94 1.16 -16.90
CA LEU A 235 -10.65 0.48 -16.84
C LEU A 235 -9.97 0.64 -15.47
N PRO A 236 -9.38 -0.45 -14.91
CA PRO A 236 -8.55 -0.38 -13.71
C PRO A 236 -7.40 0.62 -13.82
N ILE A 237 -6.72 0.72 -14.97
CA ILE A 237 -5.63 1.69 -15.16
C ILE A 237 -6.14 3.15 -15.04
N SER A 238 -7.34 3.44 -15.54
CA SER A 238 -7.97 4.77 -15.39
C SER A 238 -8.22 5.07 -13.92
N LYS A 239 -8.86 4.14 -13.19
CA LYS A 239 -9.17 4.28 -11.77
C LYS A 239 -7.91 4.44 -10.92
N GLY A 240 -6.86 3.68 -11.22
CA GLY A 240 -5.55 3.75 -10.56
C GLY A 240 -4.84 5.09 -10.76
N GLN A 241 -4.78 5.58 -12.01
CA GLN A 241 -4.19 6.88 -12.30
C GLN A 241 -4.94 8.03 -11.63
N LEU A 242 -6.27 7.98 -11.60
CA LEU A 242 -7.09 8.98 -10.91
C LEU A 242 -6.82 8.98 -9.40
N TYR A 243 -6.63 7.80 -8.79
CA TYR A 243 -6.26 7.67 -7.39
C TYR A 243 -4.88 8.24 -7.09
N ASP A 244 -3.87 7.94 -7.92
CA ASP A 244 -2.53 8.53 -7.79
C ASP A 244 -2.56 10.06 -7.89
N ILE A 245 -3.30 10.62 -8.86
CA ILE A 245 -3.48 12.07 -8.99
C ILE A 245 -4.18 12.64 -7.75
N ALA A 246 -5.27 12.02 -7.31
CA ALA A 246 -6.01 12.48 -6.13
C ALA A 246 -5.14 12.49 -4.88
N LEU A 247 -4.34 11.44 -4.67
CA LEU A 247 -3.42 11.33 -3.53
C LEU A 247 -2.32 12.39 -3.59
N ASN A 248 -1.66 12.54 -4.74
CA ASN A 248 -0.53 13.44 -4.90
C ASN A 248 -0.93 14.92 -4.87
N ASN A 249 -2.04 15.25 -5.56
CA ASN A 249 -2.50 16.62 -5.77
C ASN A 249 -3.64 17.05 -4.83
N GLY A 250 -4.22 16.12 -4.07
CA GLY A 250 -5.41 16.35 -3.24
C GLY A 250 -6.71 16.53 -4.01
N ASN A 251 -6.67 16.61 -5.34
CA ASN A 251 -7.84 16.81 -6.19
C ASN A 251 -7.56 16.38 -7.63
N VAL A 252 -8.42 15.51 -8.14
CA VAL A 252 -8.33 14.98 -9.51
C VAL A 252 -8.86 15.94 -10.58
N ASP A 253 -9.83 16.81 -10.23
CA ASP A 253 -10.46 17.73 -11.17
C ASP A 253 -9.50 18.82 -11.68
N THR A 254 -8.42 19.10 -10.94
CA THR A 254 -7.34 20.01 -11.35
C THR A 254 -6.76 19.62 -12.71
N ILE A 255 -6.68 18.32 -12.99
CA ILE A 255 -6.12 17.78 -14.23
C ILE A 255 -7.23 17.47 -15.23
N ILE A 256 -8.33 16.85 -14.79
CA ILE A 256 -9.44 16.47 -15.69
C ILE A 256 -9.97 17.68 -16.47
N LYS A 257 -10.09 18.86 -15.85
CA LYS A 257 -10.57 20.09 -16.52
C LYS A 257 -9.67 20.58 -17.65
N LYS A 258 -8.42 20.12 -17.72
CA LYS A 258 -7.46 20.44 -18.79
C LYS A 258 -7.54 19.46 -19.96
N VAL A 259 -8.22 18.33 -19.80
CA VAL A 259 -8.34 17.30 -20.84
C VAL A 259 -9.32 17.76 -21.91
N THR A 260 -8.83 17.90 -23.14
CA THR A 260 -9.63 18.32 -24.30
C THR A 260 -10.24 17.15 -25.07
N VAL A 261 -9.72 15.94 -24.88
CA VAL A 261 -10.30 14.73 -25.45
C VAL A 261 -11.62 14.42 -24.73
N ARG A 262 -12.67 14.08 -25.49
CA ARG A 262 -13.98 13.75 -24.92
C ARG A 262 -13.91 12.47 -24.08
N ALA A 263 -14.57 12.47 -22.92
CA ALA A 263 -14.76 11.25 -22.12
C ALA A 263 -15.61 10.20 -22.87
N PRO A 264 -15.43 8.89 -22.61
CA PRO A 264 -16.24 7.86 -23.23
C PRO A 264 -17.72 7.99 -22.85
N THR A 265 -18.61 7.63 -23.78
CA THR A 265 -20.00 7.30 -23.44
C THR A 265 -20.05 5.95 -22.71
N ALA A 266 -21.20 5.62 -22.11
CA ALA A 266 -21.41 4.32 -21.47
C ALA A 266 -21.11 3.11 -22.39
N ALA A 267 -21.39 3.23 -23.69
CA ALA A 267 -21.13 2.18 -24.68
C ALA A 267 -19.65 2.11 -25.14
N GLU A 268 -18.90 3.18 -24.96
CA GLU A 268 -17.47 3.27 -25.29
C GLU A 268 -16.56 2.97 -24.07
N ALA A 269 -17.14 2.83 -22.88
CA ALA A 269 -16.43 2.55 -21.65
C ALA A 269 -15.62 1.25 -21.76
N GLY A 270 -14.39 1.27 -21.27
CA GLY A 270 -13.43 0.17 -21.43
C GLY A 270 -12.77 0.10 -22.81
N GLY A 271 -13.21 0.90 -23.78
CA GLY A 271 -12.77 0.86 -25.17
C GLY A 271 -11.73 1.93 -25.54
N ALA A 272 -11.50 2.08 -26.84
CA ALA A 272 -10.48 2.98 -27.39
C ALA A 272 -10.69 4.45 -27.01
N GLN A 273 -11.94 4.91 -26.85
CA GLN A 273 -12.22 6.29 -26.43
C GLN A 273 -11.77 6.55 -24.99
N GLU A 274 -11.94 5.57 -24.08
CA GLU A 274 -11.43 5.69 -22.71
C GLU A 274 -9.90 5.74 -22.69
N VAL A 275 -9.24 4.88 -23.48
CA VAL A 275 -7.77 4.87 -23.64
C VAL A 275 -7.27 6.22 -24.16
N ALA A 276 -7.91 6.78 -25.19
CA ALA A 276 -7.55 8.09 -25.74
C ALA A 276 -7.74 9.22 -24.72
N TRP A 277 -8.82 9.17 -23.94
CA TRP A 277 -9.07 10.13 -22.87
C TRP A 277 -8.02 10.03 -21.76
N LEU A 278 -7.68 8.82 -21.32
CA LEU A 278 -6.66 8.59 -20.30
C LEU A 278 -5.27 9.04 -20.75
N ALA A 279 -4.90 8.78 -22.01
CA ALA A 279 -3.63 9.26 -22.56
C ALA A 279 -3.53 10.79 -22.52
N ALA A 280 -4.63 11.49 -22.81
CA ALA A 280 -4.69 12.94 -22.68
C ALA A 280 -4.62 13.43 -21.23
N LEU A 281 -5.28 12.73 -20.28
CA LEU A 281 -5.16 12.99 -18.85
C LEU A 281 -3.71 12.85 -18.37
N GLN A 282 -3.04 11.75 -18.74
CA GLN A 282 -1.65 11.50 -18.35
C GLN A 282 -0.69 12.56 -18.89
N LYS A 283 -0.93 13.04 -20.12
CA LYS A 283 -0.15 14.14 -20.71
C LYS A 283 -0.30 15.44 -19.91
N GLU A 284 -1.54 15.80 -19.54
CA GLU A 284 -1.78 16.98 -18.69
C GLU A 284 -1.23 16.80 -17.28
N TRP A 285 -1.26 15.56 -16.74
CA TRP A 285 -0.69 15.25 -15.44
C TRP A 285 0.83 15.43 -15.43
N ILE A 286 1.54 14.81 -16.38
CA ILE A 286 2.99 14.97 -16.53
C ILE A 286 3.36 16.44 -16.69
N LYS A 287 2.64 17.18 -17.55
CA LYS A 287 2.86 18.62 -17.69
C LYS A 287 2.70 19.37 -16.37
N TYR A 288 1.65 19.06 -15.60
CA TYR A 288 1.41 19.70 -14.31
C TYR A 288 2.51 19.39 -13.29
N ILE A 289 2.90 18.12 -13.13
CA ILE A 289 3.87 17.72 -12.10
C ILE A 289 5.32 18.06 -12.41
N THR A 290 5.62 18.35 -13.68
CA THR A 290 6.94 18.81 -14.13
C THR A 290 7.07 20.32 -14.21
N ASP A 291 5.97 21.06 -14.04
CA ASP A 291 6.00 22.53 -14.09
C ASP A 291 6.66 23.08 -12.81
N PRO A 292 7.81 23.77 -12.93
CA PRO A 292 8.55 24.28 -11.77
C PRO A 292 7.77 25.35 -11.00
N SER A 293 6.80 26.02 -11.62
CA SER A 293 5.99 27.04 -10.95
C SER A 293 5.09 26.48 -9.85
N HIS A 294 4.80 25.18 -9.89
CA HIS A 294 4.00 24.52 -8.86
C HIS A 294 4.80 24.19 -7.60
N ASN A 295 6.13 24.37 -7.59
CA ASN A 295 7.01 24.10 -6.44
C ASN A 295 6.85 22.68 -5.87
N LEU A 296 6.81 21.71 -6.77
CA LEU A 296 6.69 20.29 -6.40
C LEU A 296 8.08 19.72 -6.17
N ASN A 297 8.16 18.69 -5.32
CA ASN A 297 9.42 18.01 -5.03
C ASN A 297 10.01 17.41 -6.31
N GLY A 298 11.32 17.15 -6.33
CA GLY A 298 11.97 16.45 -7.44
C GLY A 298 11.41 15.04 -7.68
N GLY A 299 11.58 14.50 -8.89
CA GLY A 299 11.21 13.12 -9.22
C GLY A 299 9.72 12.84 -9.44
N GLN A 300 8.85 13.85 -9.45
CA GLN A 300 7.43 13.63 -9.76
C GLN A 300 7.21 13.18 -11.21
N ASN A 301 8.14 13.45 -12.12
CA ASN A 301 8.06 12.96 -13.49
C ASN A 301 8.02 11.41 -13.55
N ASP A 302 8.69 10.74 -12.61
CA ASP A 302 8.81 9.28 -12.59
C ASP A 302 7.46 8.59 -12.46
N ARG A 303 6.58 9.07 -11.58
CA ARG A 303 5.22 8.52 -11.47
C ARG A 303 4.42 8.72 -12.75
N GLY A 304 4.53 9.90 -13.37
CA GLY A 304 3.82 10.21 -14.61
C GLY A 304 4.26 9.31 -15.76
N VAL A 305 5.58 9.16 -15.93
CA VAL A 305 6.18 8.30 -16.97
C VAL A 305 5.91 6.82 -16.72
N MET A 306 5.89 6.37 -15.47
CA MET A 306 5.49 5.02 -15.08
C MET A 306 4.08 4.72 -15.58
N TRP A 307 3.08 5.51 -15.18
CA TRP A 307 1.70 5.28 -15.60
C TRP A 307 1.50 5.43 -17.12
N GLN A 308 2.20 6.38 -17.75
CA GLN A 308 2.15 6.56 -19.20
C GLN A 308 2.64 5.32 -19.94
N HIS A 309 3.74 4.69 -19.52
CA HIS A 309 4.24 3.47 -20.18
C HIS A 309 3.32 2.26 -19.98
N LEU A 310 2.68 2.14 -18.82
CA LEU A 310 1.68 1.08 -18.59
C LEU A 310 0.52 1.18 -19.59
N LEU A 311 0.12 2.40 -19.97
CA LEU A 311 -0.90 2.64 -20.98
C LEU A 311 -0.37 2.49 -22.41
N ASP A 312 0.77 3.13 -22.69
CA ASP A 312 1.39 3.21 -24.01
C ASP A 312 2.85 2.70 -23.96
N PRO A 313 3.07 1.40 -24.24
CA PRO A 313 4.42 0.83 -24.24
C PRO A 313 5.31 1.36 -25.38
N THR A 314 4.76 2.14 -26.32
CA THR A 314 5.52 2.75 -27.42
C THR A 314 6.05 4.13 -27.08
N SER A 315 5.63 4.71 -25.94
CA SER A 315 6.15 5.97 -25.45
C SER A 315 7.68 5.91 -25.32
N THR A 316 8.34 6.98 -25.69
CA THR A 316 9.80 7.16 -25.52
C THR A 316 10.13 8.09 -24.36
N ALA A 317 9.12 8.55 -23.62
CA ALA A 317 9.29 9.46 -22.49
C ALA A 317 10.22 8.85 -21.43
N LYS A 318 11.04 9.69 -20.81
CA LYS A 318 12.00 9.24 -19.80
C LYS A 318 11.68 9.86 -18.45
N ASN A 319 11.87 9.08 -17.39
CA ASN A 319 11.80 9.55 -16.01
C ASN A 319 13.02 10.42 -15.64
N SER A 320 13.15 10.87 -14.38
CA SER A 320 14.28 11.72 -13.97
C SER A 320 15.65 11.07 -14.18
N GLU A 321 15.70 9.74 -14.20
CA GLU A 321 16.92 8.93 -14.35
C GLU A 321 17.16 8.44 -15.80
N GLY A 322 16.42 8.95 -16.78
CA GLY A 322 16.61 8.56 -18.18
C GLY A 322 16.05 7.18 -18.57
N GLN A 323 15.22 6.56 -17.71
CA GLN A 323 14.61 5.25 -17.92
C GLN A 323 13.19 5.35 -18.51
N LEU A 324 12.78 4.35 -19.28
CA LEU A 324 11.35 4.18 -19.62
C LEU A 324 10.59 3.79 -18.35
N GLY A 325 9.32 4.17 -18.22
CA GLY A 325 8.56 3.97 -16.99
C GLY A 325 8.20 2.52 -16.66
N ALA A 326 8.18 1.64 -17.65
CA ALA A 326 7.88 0.21 -17.50
C ALA A 326 8.45 -0.61 -18.65
N THR A 327 8.43 -1.94 -18.51
CA THR A 327 8.95 -2.89 -19.53
C THR A 327 7.86 -3.64 -20.29
N ASN A 328 6.59 -3.28 -20.12
CA ASN A 328 5.48 -3.94 -20.81
C ASN A 328 5.58 -3.72 -22.33
N THR A 329 5.25 -4.76 -23.10
CA THR A 329 5.25 -4.71 -24.58
C THR A 329 3.85 -4.51 -25.18
N LYS A 330 2.83 -4.52 -24.32
CA LYS A 330 1.43 -4.26 -24.64
C LYS A 330 0.83 -3.36 -23.55
N PRO A 331 -0.21 -2.57 -23.86
CA PRO A 331 -0.95 -1.83 -22.84
C PRO A 331 -1.45 -2.75 -21.72
N LEU A 332 -1.24 -2.36 -20.46
CA LEU A 332 -1.72 -3.07 -19.27
C LEU A 332 -3.01 -2.43 -18.76
N LEU A 333 -4.05 -2.42 -19.61
CA LEU A 333 -5.33 -1.75 -19.31
C LEU A 333 -6.04 -2.32 -18.08
N GLN A 334 -5.81 -3.61 -17.80
CA GLN A 334 -6.38 -4.33 -16.67
C GLN A 334 -5.39 -4.49 -15.51
N LEU A 335 -4.23 -3.82 -15.55
CA LEU A 335 -3.17 -3.90 -14.54
C LEU A 335 -2.74 -5.34 -14.24
N GLU A 336 -2.54 -6.14 -15.30
CA GLU A 336 -2.16 -7.53 -15.19
C GLU A 336 -0.81 -7.71 -14.48
N LEU A 337 -0.75 -8.67 -13.55
CA LEU A 337 0.46 -9.06 -12.84
C LEU A 337 1.04 -10.38 -13.40
N PRO A 338 2.37 -10.54 -13.45
CA PRO A 338 3.37 -9.59 -12.97
C PRO A 338 3.62 -8.43 -13.94
N MET A 339 4.06 -7.29 -13.40
CA MET A 339 4.52 -6.13 -14.17
C MET A 339 5.86 -5.62 -13.63
N THR A 340 6.67 -4.98 -14.48
CA THR A 340 7.93 -4.36 -14.07
C THR A 340 7.91 -2.88 -14.45
N VAL A 341 8.13 -2.03 -13.45
CA VAL A 341 8.17 -0.56 -13.57
C VAL A 341 9.55 -0.02 -13.19
N HIS A 342 9.93 1.12 -13.74
CA HIS A 342 11.12 1.84 -13.33
C HIS A 342 10.75 3.15 -12.64
N ILE A 343 11.34 3.38 -11.47
CA ILE A 343 11.05 4.57 -10.67
C ILE A 343 12.26 4.96 -9.84
N TYR A 344 12.64 6.23 -9.88
CA TYR A 344 13.78 6.79 -9.15
C TYR A 344 15.09 6.00 -9.37
N GLY A 345 15.29 5.51 -10.60
CA GLY A 345 16.49 4.76 -10.99
C GLY A 345 16.42 3.26 -10.73
N GLY A 346 15.47 2.81 -9.90
CA GLY A 346 15.26 1.41 -9.57
C GLY A 346 14.30 0.70 -10.53
N ALA A 347 14.47 -0.61 -10.68
CA ALA A 347 13.49 -1.49 -11.32
C ALA A 347 12.72 -2.26 -10.24
N LEU A 348 11.39 -2.22 -10.31
CA LEU A 348 10.50 -2.94 -9.41
C LEU A 348 9.62 -3.90 -10.21
N THR A 349 9.76 -5.19 -9.95
CA THR A 349 8.83 -6.21 -10.43
C THR A 349 7.76 -6.45 -9.38
N ILE A 350 6.50 -6.27 -9.75
CA ILE A 350 5.32 -6.50 -8.91
C ILE A 350 4.73 -7.86 -9.29
N GLN A 351 4.72 -8.80 -8.36
CA GLN A 351 4.13 -10.13 -8.48
C GLN A 351 2.76 -10.17 -7.78
N PRO A 352 1.85 -11.11 -8.13
CA PRO A 352 0.59 -11.29 -7.40
C PRO A 352 0.80 -11.52 -5.89
N GLY A 353 0.01 -10.85 -5.06
CA GLY A 353 0.14 -10.89 -3.60
C GLY A 353 -0.10 -12.27 -2.97
N GLY A 354 -0.90 -13.13 -3.62
CA GLY A 354 -1.31 -14.44 -3.13
C GLY A 354 -0.39 -15.62 -3.46
N GLY A 355 0.79 -15.39 -4.07
CA GLY A 355 1.75 -16.45 -4.39
C GLY A 355 1.26 -17.53 -5.38
N SER A 356 0.13 -17.32 -6.05
CA SER A 356 -0.45 -18.25 -7.02
C SER A 356 -0.36 -17.70 -8.45
N LYS A 357 0.03 -18.58 -9.37
CA LYS A 357 0.11 -18.31 -10.81
C LYS A 357 -1.25 -17.76 -11.31
N PRO A 358 -1.26 -16.73 -12.18
CA PRO A 358 -2.51 -16.14 -12.67
C PRO A 358 -3.39 -17.20 -13.34
N SER A 359 -4.64 -17.28 -12.89
CA SER A 359 -5.70 -18.04 -13.56
C SER A 359 -6.16 -17.24 -14.79
N PRO A 360 -6.36 -17.86 -15.97
CA PRO A 360 -6.70 -17.12 -17.18
C PRO A 360 -8.04 -16.41 -17.02
N THR A 361 -8.01 -15.08 -17.18
CA THR A 361 -9.17 -14.21 -17.28
C THR A 361 -10.06 -14.69 -18.43
N THR A 362 -11.24 -15.22 -18.12
CA THR A 362 -12.28 -15.42 -19.13
C THR A 362 -12.95 -14.08 -19.38
N THR A 363 -12.78 -13.56 -20.59
CA THR A 363 -13.51 -12.39 -21.09
C THR A 363 -15.01 -12.67 -21.01
N PRO A 364 -15.85 -11.82 -20.39
CA PRO A 364 -17.28 -12.02 -20.39
C PRO A 364 -17.82 -11.78 -21.80
N VAL A 365 -18.17 -12.86 -22.51
CA VAL A 365 -19.01 -12.77 -23.70
C VAL A 365 -20.42 -12.49 -23.23
N VAL A 366 -20.89 -11.26 -23.44
CA VAL A 366 -22.31 -10.92 -23.32
C VAL A 366 -23.07 -11.72 -24.38
N ARG A 367 -23.90 -12.69 -23.96
CA ARG A 367 -24.84 -13.39 -24.85
C ARG A 367 -26.28 -13.09 -24.41
N PRO A 368 -27.21 -12.80 -25.34
CA PRO A 368 -28.56 -12.34 -25.00
C PRO A 368 -29.41 -13.44 -24.35
N THR A 369 -30.22 -13.02 -23.39
CA THR A 369 -31.22 -13.78 -22.64
C THR A 369 -32.34 -14.33 -23.54
N SER A 370 -32.66 -15.62 -23.38
CA SER A 370 -33.95 -16.20 -23.76
C SER A 370 -34.42 -17.19 -22.68
N ALA A 371 -35.74 -17.16 -22.43
CA ALA A 371 -36.46 -17.66 -21.26
C ALA A 371 -36.58 -19.21 -21.16
N PRO A 372 -37.02 -19.78 -20.00
CA PRO A 372 -36.80 -21.19 -19.64
C PRO A 372 -38.04 -22.10 -19.85
N THR A 373 -37.82 -23.40 -20.08
CA THR A 373 -38.78 -24.52 -19.79
C THR A 373 -38.08 -25.91 -19.89
N PRO A 374 -38.65 -27.04 -19.38
CA PRO A 374 -38.09 -27.72 -18.20
C PRO A 374 -37.76 -29.22 -18.35
N SER A 375 -37.04 -29.74 -17.34
CA SER A 375 -37.04 -31.12 -16.79
C SER A 375 -36.56 -32.30 -17.65
N ARG A 376 -35.49 -32.98 -17.19
CA ARG A 376 -35.56 -34.37 -16.68
C ARG A 376 -34.21 -34.88 -16.18
N ASN A 377 -34.19 -35.36 -14.94
CA ASN A 377 -33.20 -36.33 -14.43
C ASN A 377 -33.66 -37.75 -14.79
N PRO A 378 -32.75 -38.74 -14.88
CA PRO A 378 -32.73 -39.73 -13.80
C PRO A 378 -31.33 -40.23 -13.39
N ALA A 379 -31.27 -40.69 -12.15
CA ALA A 379 -30.14 -41.30 -11.47
C ALA A 379 -29.82 -42.73 -11.94
N SER A 380 -28.57 -43.19 -11.73
CA SER A 380 -28.28 -44.60 -11.37
C SER A 380 -26.83 -44.82 -10.89
N ASN A 381 -26.73 -45.19 -9.61
CA ASN A 381 -25.93 -46.24 -8.95
C ASN A 381 -24.41 -46.45 -9.20
N SER A 382 -23.72 -46.48 -8.05
CA SER A 382 -22.35 -46.90 -7.69
C SER A 382 -21.97 -48.34 -8.12
N PRO A 383 -20.69 -48.77 -8.05
CA PRO A 383 -20.09 -49.20 -6.77
C PRO A 383 -18.57 -48.99 -6.57
N THR A 384 -18.19 -49.08 -5.29
CA THR A 384 -16.91 -48.95 -4.60
C THR A 384 -15.92 -50.09 -4.88
N THR A 385 -14.63 -49.79 -4.98
CA THR A 385 -13.52 -50.74 -4.71
C THR A 385 -12.32 -50.03 -4.06
N ALA A 386 -11.78 -50.65 -3.02
CA ALA A 386 -10.43 -50.52 -2.46
C ALA A 386 -9.85 -51.96 -2.36
N PRO A 387 -8.58 -52.25 -1.98
CA PRO A 387 -7.41 -51.40 -1.68
C PRO A 387 -6.09 -51.87 -2.37
N SER A 388 -4.97 -51.15 -2.23
CA SER A 388 -3.62 -51.77 -2.19
C SER A 388 -2.56 -50.87 -1.53
N LYS A 389 -1.62 -51.48 -0.80
CA LYS A 389 -0.62 -50.88 0.11
C LYS A 389 0.79 -50.85 -0.51
N ALA A 390 1.56 -49.84 -0.04
CA ALA A 390 3.02 -49.76 0.18
C ALA A 390 3.93 -49.55 -1.05
N PRO A 391 5.15 -48.93 -0.91
CA PRO A 391 5.93 -48.79 0.33
C PRO A 391 6.53 -47.40 0.65
N THR A 392 6.73 -47.21 1.95
CA THR A 392 7.46 -46.14 2.62
C THR A 392 8.97 -46.33 2.45
N THR A 393 9.69 -45.31 1.98
CA THR A 393 11.15 -45.25 2.08
C THR A 393 11.57 -44.21 3.12
N LYS A 394 12.29 -44.68 4.13
CA LYS A 394 12.97 -43.89 5.15
C LYS A 394 14.33 -43.46 4.59
N PRO A 395 14.72 -42.18 4.63
CA PRO A 395 16.10 -41.81 4.32
C PRO A 395 17.03 -42.10 5.51
N THR A 396 18.08 -42.85 5.20
CA THR A 396 19.24 -43.16 6.03
C THR A 396 20.07 -41.91 6.31
N THR A 397 20.43 -41.69 7.57
CA THR A 397 21.35 -40.64 8.04
C THR A 397 22.79 -40.90 7.60
N ALA A 398 23.43 -39.86 7.05
CA ALA A 398 24.87 -39.73 6.83
C ALA A 398 25.39 -38.50 7.64
N PRO A 399 26.70 -38.38 7.92
CA PRO A 399 27.24 -38.09 9.26
C PRO A 399 27.15 -36.63 9.70
N SER A 400 26.88 -36.44 10.99
CA SER A 400 26.84 -35.15 11.68
C SER A 400 28.20 -34.45 11.65
N LYS A 401 28.31 -33.36 10.88
CA LYS A 401 29.33 -32.34 11.14
C LYS A 401 28.98 -31.65 12.47
N PRO A 402 29.92 -31.54 13.42
CA PRO A 402 29.63 -31.13 14.81
C PRO A 402 29.12 -29.68 14.96
N SER A 403 29.06 -28.89 13.89
CA SER A 403 28.57 -27.50 13.92
C SER A 403 27.11 -27.32 13.48
N CYS A 404 26.42 -28.34 12.95
CA CYS A 404 25.18 -28.12 12.18
C CYS A 404 23.85 -28.21 12.95
N GLY A 405 23.87 -28.62 14.22
CA GLY A 405 22.63 -28.77 15.00
C GLY A 405 21.57 -29.62 14.28
N SER A 406 20.35 -29.09 14.15
CA SER A 406 19.23 -29.70 13.41
C SER A 406 19.01 -29.14 11.99
N CYS A 407 19.90 -28.28 11.50
CA CYS A 407 19.72 -27.65 10.18
C CYS A 407 20.02 -28.63 9.05
N THR A 408 19.19 -28.60 7.99
CA THR A 408 19.34 -29.42 6.78
C THR A 408 19.57 -28.55 5.53
N ASN A 409 20.21 -27.39 5.69
CA ASN A 409 20.51 -26.41 4.64
C ASN A 409 21.58 -25.44 5.16
N CYS A 410 21.39 -24.12 5.07
CA CYS A 410 22.42 -23.15 5.45
C CYS A 410 22.31 -22.75 6.92
N TYR A 411 23.40 -22.90 7.67
CA TYR A 411 23.46 -22.65 9.12
C TYR A 411 24.35 -21.45 9.47
N TYR A 412 23.91 -20.63 10.43
CA TYR A 412 24.68 -19.51 10.98
C TYR A 412 24.92 -19.67 12.48
N ALA A 413 26.18 -19.95 12.84
CA ALA A 413 26.60 -20.33 14.19
C ALA A 413 26.34 -19.30 15.30
N PRO A 414 26.55 -17.97 15.12
CA PRO A 414 26.36 -16.99 16.18
C PRO A 414 24.93 -16.88 16.73
N THR A 415 23.93 -17.32 15.97
CA THR A 415 22.50 -17.24 16.36
C THR A 415 21.79 -18.59 16.32
N ALA A 416 22.50 -19.66 15.97
CA ALA A 416 21.94 -20.99 15.75
C ALA A 416 20.76 -21.02 14.74
N ALA A 417 20.78 -20.16 13.71
CA ALA A 417 19.71 -20.04 12.73
C ALA A 417 19.89 -20.97 11.51
N CYS A 418 18.79 -21.55 11.02
CA CYS A 418 18.74 -22.31 9.76
C CYS A 418 18.00 -21.50 8.68
N PHE A 419 18.58 -21.34 7.50
CA PHE A 419 17.94 -20.65 6.37
C PHE A 419 17.27 -21.66 5.43
N VAL A 420 16.00 -21.95 5.74
CA VAL A 420 15.19 -22.90 4.98
C VAL A 420 14.91 -22.36 3.58
N GLY A 421 15.15 -23.19 2.57
CA GLY A 421 14.92 -22.86 1.15
C GLY A 421 16.13 -22.27 0.42
N TRP A 422 17.25 -22.04 1.13
CA TRP A 422 18.49 -21.61 0.49
C TRP A 422 19.19 -22.77 -0.21
N THR A 423 19.74 -22.50 -1.39
CA THR A 423 20.60 -23.43 -2.14
C THR A 423 22.01 -23.44 -1.56
N LYS A 424 22.79 -24.47 -1.90
CA LYS A 424 24.20 -24.55 -1.51
C LYS A 424 25.01 -23.35 -2.01
N ASP A 425 24.78 -22.91 -3.23
CA ASP A 425 25.48 -21.75 -3.82
C ASP A 425 25.15 -20.45 -3.07
N GLN A 426 23.89 -20.28 -2.64
CA GLN A 426 23.50 -19.14 -1.81
C GLN A 426 24.15 -19.18 -0.43
N CYS A 427 24.32 -20.37 0.13
CA CYS A 427 25.00 -20.53 1.42
C CYS A 427 26.50 -20.23 1.33
N ASP A 428 27.16 -20.74 0.28
CA ASP A 428 28.59 -20.56 0.07
C ASP A 428 28.96 -19.11 -0.30
N ALA A 429 27.99 -18.31 -0.78
CA ALA A 429 28.18 -16.87 -1.05
C ALA A 429 28.43 -16.03 0.22
N VAL A 430 28.16 -16.58 1.41
CA VAL A 430 28.37 -15.91 2.69
C VAL A 430 29.35 -16.73 3.52
N SER A 431 30.58 -16.23 3.66
CA SER A 431 31.68 -16.95 4.33
C SER A 431 31.43 -17.30 5.81
N ALA A 432 30.49 -16.61 6.45
CA ALA A 432 30.08 -16.86 7.83
C ALA A 432 29.08 -18.03 7.97
N TYR A 433 28.55 -18.56 6.87
CA TYR A 433 27.55 -19.61 6.87
C TYR A 433 28.16 -20.98 6.57
N THR A 434 27.52 -22.03 7.08
CA THR A 434 27.95 -23.42 6.87
C THR A 434 26.83 -24.21 6.20
N TRP A 435 27.12 -24.85 5.08
CA TRP A 435 26.19 -25.80 4.46
C TRP A 435 26.14 -27.12 5.25
N CYS A 436 24.94 -27.48 5.69
CA CYS A 436 24.70 -28.56 6.65
C CYS A 436 23.89 -29.75 6.12
N GLY A 437 23.50 -29.76 4.85
CA GLY A 437 22.82 -30.91 4.25
C GLY A 437 22.31 -30.61 2.87
#